data_AF-D5XDA0-F1
#
_entry.id   AF-D5XDA0-F1
#
_cell.length_a   1.000
_cell.length_b   1.000
_cell.length_c   1.000
_cell.angle_alpha   90.00
_cell.angle_beta   90.00
_cell.angle_gamma   90.00
#
_symmetry.space_group_name_H-M   'P 1'
#
loop_
_entity.id
_entity.type
_entity.pdbx_description
1 polymer ?
#
loop_
_entity_poly.entity_id
_entity_poly.type
_entity_poly.pdbx_seq_one_letter_code
_entity_poly.pdbx_strand_id
1 'polypeptide(L)'
;MKKGIRFCATFLVGAFLLAGCSVKSMNPFAAKSQSSVQKDEVKQLSEKPAKDDQEKVDIDRVVVQMVNETRAGFFDKAISIGESAFEQGRQSEKFLDTLAVAYGYKNQLEGLTDREKEKYVETARLLLATDPTNTAKKNLLAAVLIDTGNFNEGNKLAAEIYNASPQKTKEVMDTYGWGLYKAGKAKEALPVFQALMQAGPDNLSQTYHTAVVLETVDKAKALSLYKKIVDWANNALTWEENRDNLASTALINKIKKDAQDAINRIQLRGRSAY
;
A
#
# COMPACT_ATOMS: atom_id res chain seq x y z
N MET A 1 -30.58 36.62 -7.01
CA MET A 1 -29.20 37.13 -7.18
C MET A 1 -28.37 36.69 -5.99
N LYS A 2 -27.26 35.97 -6.25
CA LYS A 2 -25.95 35.94 -5.54
C LYS A 2 -25.96 35.68 -4.01
N LYS A 3 -25.24 34.72 -3.43
CA LYS A 3 -24.17 33.79 -3.87
C LYS A 3 -24.13 32.64 -2.85
N GLY A 4 -24.22 31.39 -3.33
CA GLY A 4 -23.85 30.22 -2.54
C GLY A 4 -22.33 30.05 -2.56
N ILE A 5 -21.71 29.99 -1.39
CA ILE A 5 -20.29 29.65 -1.24
C ILE A 5 -20.18 28.13 -1.41
N ARG A 6 -19.77 27.69 -2.59
CA ARG A 6 -19.36 26.31 -2.85
C ARG A 6 -17.97 26.12 -2.26
N PHE A 7 -17.85 25.36 -1.17
CA PHE A 7 -16.57 24.80 -0.75
C PHE A 7 -16.18 23.71 -1.76
N CYS A 8 -15.15 24.00 -2.54
CA CYS A 8 -14.56 23.06 -3.48
C CYS A 8 -13.69 22.07 -2.67
N ALA A 9 -14.24 20.90 -2.37
CA ALA A 9 -13.51 19.79 -1.77
C ALA A 9 -13.01 18.86 -2.88
N THR A 10 -11.91 19.24 -3.53
CA THR A 10 -11.11 18.30 -4.33
C THR A 10 -10.35 17.40 -3.37
N PHE A 11 -10.98 16.30 -2.93
CA PHE A 11 -10.27 15.19 -2.29
C PHE A 11 -9.75 14.27 -3.39
N LEU A 12 -8.45 14.40 -3.66
CA LEU A 12 -7.65 13.36 -4.31
C LEU A 12 -7.68 12.13 -3.39
N VAL A 13 -8.58 11.18 -3.66
CA VAL A 13 -8.42 9.82 -3.15
C VAL A 13 -7.44 9.15 -4.10
N GLY A 14 -6.16 9.28 -3.76
CA GLY A 14 -5.06 8.77 -4.54
C GLY A 14 -5.16 7.27 -4.69
N ALA A 15 -5.53 6.82 -5.88
CA ALA A 15 -4.97 5.64 -6.49
C ALA A 15 -3.44 5.81 -6.51
N PHE A 16 -2.77 5.43 -5.42
CA PHE A 16 -1.35 5.13 -5.52
C PHE A 16 -1.24 3.78 -6.18
N LEU A 17 -0.66 3.81 -7.37
CA LEU A 17 -0.37 2.75 -8.34
C LEU A 17 -1.30 2.80 -9.55
N LEU A 18 -0.69 3.23 -10.67
CA LEU A 18 -1.22 3.44 -12.03
C LEU A 18 -1.63 4.87 -12.40
N ALA A 19 -0.74 5.84 -12.22
CA ALA A 19 -0.69 7.02 -13.08
C ALA A 19 0.53 6.93 -14.00
N GLY A 20 0.34 6.24 -15.12
CA GLY A 20 1.26 6.20 -16.24
C GLY A 20 0.50 6.30 -17.55
N CYS A 21 -0.06 7.48 -17.84
CA CYS A 21 -0.45 7.89 -19.18
C CYS A 21 -0.17 9.39 -19.36
N SER A 22 0.67 9.69 -20.35
CA SER A 22 1.15 11.01 -20.78
C SER A 22 0.03 11.89 -21.36
N VAL A 23 0.02 13.20 -21.06
CA VAL A 23 -0.14 14.31 -22.04
C VAL A 23 0.37 15.65 -21.45
N LYS A 24 1.38 16.21 -22.13
CA LYS A 24 1.79 17.63 -22.33
C LYS A 24 2.14 18.57 -21.16
N SER A 25 3.43 18.96 -21.24
CA SER A 25 4.02 20.30 -21.06
C SER A 25 3.92 20.96 -19.68
N MET A 26 5.05 21.00 -18.96
CA MET A 26 5.90 22.19 -18.90
C MET A 26 7.26 21.79 -18.31
N ASN A 27 8.30 21.99 -19.11
CA ASN A 27 9.69 21.92 -18.74
C ASN A 27 10.05 23.17 -17.91
N PRO A 28 10.57 23.04 -16.67
CA PRO A 28 11.13 24.17 -15.93
C PRO A 28 12.62 23.95 -15.64
N PHE A 29 13.41 23.48 -16.61
CA PHE A 29 14.84 23.77 -16.57
C PHE A 29 15.07 25.21 -17.06
N ALA A 30 15.14 26.14 -16.11
CA ALA A 30 15.83 27.40 -16.28
C ALA A 30 16.69 27.67 -15.03
N ALA A 31 18.01 27.37 -15.18
CA ALA A 31 19.21 28.00 -14.58
C ALA A 31 19.15 28.55 -13.14
N LYS A 32 20.16 28.46 -12.25
CA LYS A 32 21.60 28.17 -12.26
C LYS A 32 22.00 28.14 -10.76
N SER A 33 22.82 27.20 -10.31
CA SER A 33 23.99 27.51 -9.47
C SER A 33 24.87 26.27 -9.25
N GLN A 34 26.17 26.48 -9.41
CA GLN A 34 27.24 25.54 -9.16
C GLN A 34 27.42 25.35 -7.64
N SER A 35 27.74 24.14 -7.19
CA SER A 35 28.95 23.94 -6.38
C SER A 35 29.30 22.45 -6.31
N SER A 36 30.57 22.20 -6.58
CA SER A 36 31.34 20.98 -6.43
C SER A 36 31.33 20.45 -5.00
N VAL A 37 31.35 19.13 -4.82
CA VAL A 37 32.33 18.38 -4.00
C VAL A 37 32.23 16.89 -4.37
N GLN A 38 33.36 16.31 -4.79
CA GLN A 38 33.60 14.87 -4.91
C GLN A 38 33.55 14.18 -3.54
N LYS A 39 33.04 12.96 -3.48
CA LYS A 39 33.76 11.86 -2.82
C LYS A 39 33.32 10.49 -3.32
N ASP A 40 34.34 9.69 -3.56
CA ASP A 40 34.38 8.42 -4.24
C ASP A 40 33.81 7.24 -3.43
N GLU A 41 33.68 6.11 -4.16
CA GLU A 41 33.64 4.72 -3.70
C GLU A 41 32.33 4.14 -3.16
N VAL A 42 31.41 3.79 -4.09
CA VAL A 42 30.75 2.48 -4.04
C VAL A 42 31.02 1.74 -5.35
N LYS A 43 31.73 0.64 -5.18
CA LYS A 43 32.32 -0.23 -6.19
C LYS A 43 31.23 -0.98 -6.97
N GLN A 44 31.22 -0.77 -8.29
CA GLN A 44 30.88 -1.72 -9.36
C GLN A 44 29.84 -2.81 -9.04
N LEU A 45 28.57 -2.51 -9.30
CA LEU A 45 27.72 -3.47 -10.02
C LEU A 45 28.12 -3.35 -11.50
N SER A 46 28.86 -4.35 -11.96
CA SER A 46 29.42 -4.43 -13.31
C SER A 46 28.33 -4.34 -14.39
N GLU A 47 28.30 -3.21 -15.10
CA GLU A 47 27.76 -3.14 -16.45
C GLU A 47 28.63 -4.02 -17.36
N LYS A 48 28.15 -5.22 -17.68
CA LYS A 48 28.57 -5.90 -18.91
C LYS A 48 27.92 -5.17 -20.09
N PRO A 49 28.62 -5.00 -21.22
CA PRO A 49 28.03 -4.35 -22.39
C PRO A 49 26.85 -5.18 -22.88
N ALA A 50 25.66 -4.60 -22.82
CA ALA A 50 24.42 -5.19 -23.31
C ALA A 50 24.59 -5.50 -24.80
N LYS A 51 24.55 -6.79 -25.13
CA LYS A 51 24.37 -7.24 -26.50
C LYS A 51 22.86 -7.26 -26.77
N ASP A 52 22.49 -6.55 -27.82
CA ASP A 52 21.21 -6.52 -28.52
C ASP A 52 20.08 -5.64 -27.96
N ASP A 53 19.76 -4.60 -28.73
CA ASP A 53 18.69 -3.62 -28.51
C ASP A 53 17.26 -4.22 -28.56
N GLN A 54 17.13 -5.53 -28.85
CA GLN A 54 15.89 -6.30 -28.71
C GLN A 54 15.51 -6.54 -27.24
N GLU A 55 16.48 -6.52 -26.32
CA GLU A 55 16.33 -6.87 -24.89
C GLU A 55 15.75 -5.71 -24.05
N LYS A 56 15.93 -4.46 -24.50
CA LYS A 56 15.38 -3.24 -23.87
C LYS A 56 13.90 -2.95 -24.21
N VAL A 57 13.33 -3.63 -25.21
CA VAL A 57 11.96 -3.40 -25.70
C VAL A 57 10.89 -4.14 -24.86
N ASP A 58 11.25 -4.92 -23.83
CA ASP A 58 10.36 -5.95 -23.26
C ASP A 58 10.22 -6.01 -21.72
N ILE A 59 10.30 -4.88 -21.00
CA ILE A 59 9.90 -4.81 -19.57
C ILE A 59 8.63 -3.98 -19.37
N ASP A 60 8.45 -2.89 -20.12
CA ASP A 60 7.23 -2.08 -20.05
C ASP A 60 6.00 -2.87 -20.48
N ARG A 61 6.14 -3.75 -21.49
CA ARG A 61 5.07 -4.65 -21.94
C ARG A 61 4.68 -5.63 -20.84
N VAL A 62 5.67 -6.22 -20.17
CA VAL A 62 5.45 -7.14 -19.03
C VAL A 62 4.72 -6.41 -17.91
N VAL A 63 5.16 -5.21 -17.55
CA VAL A 63 4.50 -4.36 -16.55
C VAL A 63 3.05 -4.10 -16.92
N VAL A 64 2.76 -3.67 -18.15
CA VAL A 64 1.39 -3.44 -18.61
C VAL A 64 0.54 -4.71 -18.53
N GLN A 65 1.10 -5.86 -18.89
CA GLN A 65 0.39 -7.14 -18.80
C GLN A 65 0.08 -7.49 -17.33
N MET A 66 1.06 -7.44 -16.43
CA MET A 66 0.86 -7.70 -15.00
C MET A 66 -0.19 -6.78 -14.39
N VAL A 67 -0.14 -5.49 -14.76
CA VAL A 67 -1.13 -4.50 -14.33
C VAL A 67 -2.53 -4.89 -14.78
N ASN A 68 -2.71 -5.23 -16.05
CA ASN A 68 -4.01 -5.59 -16.60
C ASN A 68 -4.57 -6.86 -15.95
N GLU A 69 -3.73 -7.89 -15.77
CA GLU A 69 -4.13 -9.13 -15.10
C GLU A 69 -4.46 -8.88 -13.61
N THR A 70 -3.67 -8.05 -12.92
CA THR A 70 -3.95 -7.65 -11.52
C THR A 70 -5.29 -6.92 -11.44
N ARG A 71 -5.53 -5.91 -12.29
CA ARG A 71 -6.80 -5.17 -12.32
C ARG A 71 -7.99 -6.05 -12.66
N ALA A 72 -7.79 -7.09 -13.47
CA ALA A 72 -8.82 -8.06 -13.79
C ALA A 72 -9.08 -9.07 -12.66
N GLY A 73 -8.30 -9.04 -11.57
CA GLY A 73 -8.40 -9.98 -10.44
C GLY A 73 -7.69 -11.32 -10.68
N PHE A 74 -6.90 -11.45 -11.74
CA PHE A 74 -6.13 -12.66 -12.05
C PHE A 74 -4.74 -12.61 -11.41
N PHE A 75 -4.70 -12.61 -10.07
CA PHE A 75 -3.45 -12.38 -9.33
C PHE A 75 -2.40 -13.46 -9.58
N ASP A 76 -2.78 -14.74 -9.60
CA ASP A 76 -1.89 -15.86 -9.92
C ASP A 76 -1.20 -15.68 -11.27
N LYS A 77 -1.96 -15.24 -12.27
CA LYS A 77 -1.44 -15.01 -13.62
C LYS A 77 -0.51 -13.81 -13.65
N ALA A 78 -0.88 -12.71 -12.99
CA ALA A 78 -0.03 -11.52 -12.88
C ALA A 78 1.31 -11.85 -12.19
N ILE A 79 1.27 -12.60 -11.09
CA ILE A 79 2.46 -13.06 -10.35
C ILE A 79 3.29 -13.99 -11.23
N SER A 80 2.68 -14.98 -11.89
CA SER A 80 3.38 -15.92 -12.78
C SER A 80 4.12 -15.22 -13.92
N ILE A 81 3.49 -14.22 -14.55
CA ILE A 81 4.13 -13.39 -15.59
C ILE A 81 5.34 -12.65 -15.00
N GLY A 82 5.19 -12.04 -13.83
CA GLY A 82 6.26 -11.33 -13.15
C GLY A 82 7.41 -12.25 -12.76
N GLU A 83 7.15 -13.36 -12.08
CA GLU A 83 8.19 -14.32 -11.68
C GLU A 83 8.96 -14.86 -12.88
N SER A 84 8.28 -15.22 -13.97
CA SER A 84 8.95 -15.70 -15.18
C SER A 84 9.83 -14.63 -15.82
N ALA A 85 9.39 -13.36 -15.84
CA ALA A 85 10.20 -12.26 -16.34
C ALA A 85 11.42 -12.00 -15.45
N PHE A 86 11.25 -12.10 -14.13
CA PHE A 86 12.34 -11.94 -13.17
C PHE A 86 13.40 -13.05 -13.31
N GLU A 87 12.98 -14.29 -13.52
CA GLU A 87 13.89 -15.43 -13.80
C GLU A 87 14.70 -15.25 -15.09
N GLN A 88 14.15 -14.53 -16.07
CA GLN A 88 14.86 -14.13 -17.30
C GLN A 88 15.80 -12.94 -17.09
N GLY A 89 16.03 -12.51 -15.85
CA GLY A 89 16.88 -11.37 -15.51
C GLY A 89 16.24 -10.01 -15.74
N ARG A 90 14.94 -9.96 -16.05
CA ARG A 90 14.24 -8.71 -16.32
C ARG A 90 13.78 -8.07 -15.03
N GLN A 91 14.32 -6.90 -14.71
CA GLN A 91 13.91 -6.14 -13.54
C GLN A 91 14.08 -4.65 -13.75
N SER A 92 13.17 -3.90 -13.16
CA SER A 92 13.23 -2.45 -12.98
C SER A 92 12.48 -2.12 -11.70
N GLU A 93 12.68 -0.93 -11.14
CA GLU A 93 11.94 -0.51 -9.95
C GLU A 93 10.42 -0.60 -10.17
N LYS A 94 9.92 -0.07 -11.30
CA LYS A 94 8.50 -0.14 -11.68
C LYS A 94 7.98 -1.56 -11.82
N PHE A 95 8.81 -2.47 -12.35
CA PHE A 95 8.46 -3.88 -12.46
C PHE A 95 8.33 -4.55 -11.09
N LEU A 96 9.31 -4.34 -10.20
CA LEU A 96 9.29 -4.89 -8.85
C LEU A 96 8.11 -4.35 -8.04
N ASP A 97 7.81 -3.06 -8.21
CA ASP A 97 6.65 -2.40 -7.60
C ASP A 97 5.35 -3.06 -8.10
N THR A 98 5.21 -3.27 -9.41
CA THR A 98 4.04 -3.95 -10.00
C THR A 98 3.89 -5.39 -9.48
N LEU A 99 5.01 -6.12 -9.33
CA LEU A 99 4.99 -7.47 -8.76
C LEU A 99 4.56 -7.46 -7.29
N ALA A 100 5.09 -6.53 -6.50
CA ALA A 100 4.72 -6.35 -5.09
C ALA A 100 3.23 -6.01 -4.93
N VAL A 101 2.65 -5.25 -5.87
CA VAL A 101 1.22 -4.94 -5.89
C VAL A 101 0.37 -6.18 -6.15
N ALA A 102 0.74 -7.01 -7.12
CA ALA A 102 0.02 -8.25 -7.41
C ALA A 102 0.02 -9.19 -6.19
N TYR A 103 1.19 -9.34 -5.53
CA TYR A 103 1.29 -10.07 -4.26
C TYR A 103 0.43 -9.46 -3.15
N GLY A 104 0.43 -8.14 -3.01
CA GLY A 104 -0.35 -7.43 -2.01
C GLY A 104 -1.86 -7.66 -2.16
N TYR A 105 -2.38 -7.53 -3.38
CA TYR A 105 -3.80 -7.82 -3.65
C TYR A 105 -4.15 -9.28 -3.35
N LYS A 106 -3.34 -10.22 -3.84
CA LYS A 106 -3.56 -11.64 -3.56
C LYS A 106 -3.57 -11.93 -2.06
N ASN A 107 -2.60 -11.39 -1.32
CA ASN A 107 -2.50 -11.56 0.12
C ASN A 107 -3.76 -11.08 0.86
N GLN A 108 -4.29 -9.92 0.47
CA GLN A 108 -5.47 -9.33 1.12
C GLN A 108 -6.78 -10.02 0.76
N LEU A 109 -6.89 -10.63 -0.43
CA LEU A 109 -8.13 -11.18 -0.97
C LEU A 109 -8.22 -12.70 -0.86
N GLU A 110 -7.13 -13.40 -1.16
CA GLU A 110 -7.08 -14.86 -1.31
C GLU A 110 -6.11 -15.52 -0.32
N GLY A 111 -5.14 -14.75 0.19
CA GLY A 111 -4.01 -15.25 0.96
C GLY A 111 -2.86 -15.73 0.08
N LEU A 112 -1.67 -15.84 0.67
CA LEU A 112 -0.46 -16.32 0.00
C LEU A 112 -0.05 -17.68 0.56
N THR A 113 0.49 -18.54 -0.31
CA THR A 113 1.29 -19.71 0.10
C THR A 113 2.60 -19.27 0.74
N ASP A 114 3.29 -20.18 1.45
CA ASP A 114 4.56 -19.82 2.11
C ASP A 114 5.65 -19.43 1.10
N ARG A 115 5.73 -20.10 -0.06
CA ARG A 115 6.61 -19.70 -1.19
C ARG A 115 6.32 -18.26 -1.64
N GLU A 116 5.05 -17.92 -1.78
CA GLU A 116 4.65 -16.60 -2.25
C GLU A 116 4.90 -15.51 -1.22
N LYS A 117 4.77 -15.81 0.08
CA LYS A 117 5.16 -14.89 1.15
C LYS A 117 6.66 -14.59 1.10
N GLU A 118 7.49 -15.62 0.93
CA GLU A 118 8.94 -15.47 0.78
C GLU A 118 9.28 -14.60 -0.44
N LYS A 119 8.65 -14.86 -1.58
CA LYS A 119 8.83 -14.08 -2.82
C LYS A 119 8.33 -12.64 -2.70
N TYR A 120 7.25 -12.41 -1.96
CA TYR A 120 6.75 -11.07 -1.71
C TYR A 120 7.75 -10.27 -0.85
N VAL A 121 8.28 -10.88 0.22
CA VAL A 121 9.32 -10.28 1.05
C VAL A 121 10.60 -10.03 0.23
N GLU A 122 11.03 -10.98 -0.61
CA GLU A 122 12.18 -10.81 -1.51
C GLU A 122 11.98 -9.61 -2.44
N THR A 123 10.80 -9.50 -3.06
CA THR A 123 10.45 -8.37 -3.95
C THR A 123 10.53 -7.04 -3.22
N ALA A 124 10.01 -6.95 -1.99
CA ALA A 124 10.08 -5.73 -1.18
C ALA A 124 11.51 -5.37 -0.75
N ARG A 125 12.37 -6.37 -0.48
CA ARG A 125 13.80 -6.14 -0.20
C ARG A 125 14.53 -5.62 -1.43
N LEU A 126 14.25 -6.18 -2.61
CA LEU A 126 14.83 -5.71 -3.87
C LEU A 126 14.41 -4.27 -4.17
N LEU A 127 13.13 -3.92 -3.94
CA LEU A 127 12.67 -2.54 -4.01
C LEU A 127 13.48 -1.63 -3.10
N LEU A 128 13.62 -1.96 -1.81
CA LEU A 128 14.43 -1.16 -0.88
C LEU A 128 15.90 -1.06 -1.34
N ALA A 129 16.48 -2.11 -1.92
CA ALA A 129 17.86 -2.08 -2.41
C ALA A 129 18.09 -1.07 -3.55
N THR A 130 17.05 -0.71 -4.32
CA THR A 130 17.16 0.34 -5.35
C THR A 130 17.38 1.75 -4.78
N ASP A 131 16.90 2.01 -3.57
CA ASP A 131 17.16 3.24 -2.82
C ASP A 131 17.04 2.95 -1.31
N PRO A 132 18.15 2.54 -0.65
CA PRO A 132 18.14 2.14 0.76
C PRO A 132 17.78 3.27 1.74
N THR A 133 17.83 4.53 1.30
CA THR A 133 17.50 5.70 2.12
C THR A 133 16.02 6.06 2.04
N ASN A 134 15.27 5.42 1.14
CA ASN A 134 13.88 5.72 0.91
C ASN A 134 12.99 5.19 2.03
N THR A 135 12.47 6.10 2.86
CA THR A 135 11.55 5.75 3.94
C THR A 135 10.29 5.03 3.46
N ALA A 136 9.76 5.37 2.29
CA ALA A 136 8.55 4.73 1.77
C ALA A 136 8.81 3.27 1.38
N LYS A 137 9.93 2.97 0.72
CA LYS A 137 10.32 1.58 0.39
C LYS A 137 10.66 0.77 1.64
N LYS A 138 11.29 1.41 2.63
CA LYS A 138 11.56 0.78 3.94
C LYS A 138 10.25 0.46 4.67
N ASN A 139 9.27 1.37 4.62
CA ASN A 139 7.94 1.15 5.18
C ASN A 139 7.17 0.04 4.45
N LEU A 140 7.26 -0.02 3.11
CA LEU A 140 6.69 -1.13 2.33
C LEU A 140 7.25 -2.48 2.81
N LEU A 141 8.57 -2.61 2.96
CA LEU A 141 9.16 -3.84 3.49
C LEU A 141 8.63 -4.17 4.89
N ALA A 142 8.51 -3.19 5.79
CA ALA A 142 7.95 -3.41 7.12
C ALA A 142 6.51 -3.93 7.07
N ALA A 143 5.66 -3.32 6.24
CA ALA A 143 4.27 -3.75 6.04
C ALA A 143 4.20 -5.17 5.49
N VAL A 144 4.98 -5.49 4.45
CA VAL A 144 5.05 -6.83 3.85
C VAL A 144 5.50 -7.88 4.87
N LEU A 145 6.53 -7.58 5.67
CA LEU A 145 6.99 -8.49 6.73
C LEU A 145 5.90 -8.76 7.78
N ILE A 146 5.15 -7.73 8.18
CA ILE A 146 4.05 -7.87 9.14
C ILE A 146 2.92 -8.72 8.54
N ASP A 147 2.50 -8.41 7.32
CA ASP A 147 1.37 -9.07 6.66
C ASP A 147 1.66 -10.52 6.26
N THR A 148 2.93 -10.85 6.04
CA THR A 148 3.39 -12.23 5.76
C THR A 148 3.75 -13.03 7.02
N GLY A 149 3.63 -12.42 8.20
CA GLY A 149 3.82 -13.09 9.49
C GLY A 149 5.24 -13.07 10.05
N ASN A 150 6.20 -12.42 9.38
CA ASN A 150 7.53 -12.14 9.95
C ASN A 150 7.47 -10.91 10.88
N PHE A 151 6.71 -11.06 11.97
CA PHE A 151 6.40 -9.97 12.90
C PHE A 151 7.64 -9.41 13.61
N ASN A 152 8.64 -10.24 13.90
CA ASN A 152 9.83 -9.80 14.64
C ASN A 152 10.61 -8.75 13.84
N GLU A 153 10.92 -9.05 12.59
CA GLU A 153 11.64 -8.13 11.72
C GLU A 153 10.76 -6.95 11.31
N GLY A 154 9.52 -7.22 10.91
CA GLY A 154 8.57 -6.19 10.48
C GLY A 154 8.29 -5.14 11.55
N ASN A 155 8.04 -5.57 12.80
CA ASN A 155 7.79 -4.64 13.90
C ASN A 155 9.03 -3.85 14.30
N LYS A 156 10.22 -4.46 14.26
CA LYS A 156 11.48 -3.75 14.50
C LYS A 156 11.67 -2.64 13.48
N LEU A 157 11.46 -2.95 12.20
CA LEU A 157 11.61 -2.01 11.10
C LEU A 157 10.58 -0.88 11.16
N ALA A 158 9.31 -1.22 11.41
CA ALA A 158 8.24 -0.22 11.56
C ALA A 158 8.50 0.73 12.74
N ALA A 159 8.95 0.21 13.88
CA ALA A 159 9.31 1.02 15.05
C ALA A 159 10.49 1.96 14.76
N GLU A 160 11.52 1.48 14.06
CA GLU A 160 12.67 2.29 13.67
C GLU A 160 12.23 3.48 12.81
N ILE A 161 11.42 3.24 11.78
CA ILE A 161 10.91 4.28 10.87
C ILE A 161 10.03 5.29 11.61
N TYR A 162 9.11 4.77 12.43
CA TYR A 162 8.18 5.58 13.21
C TYR A 162 8.92 6.51 14.18
N ASN A 163 9.97 6.02 14.85
CA ASN A 163 10.72 6.80 15.84
C ASN A 163 11.76 7.74 15.21
N ALA A 164 12.29 7.43 14.03
CA ALA A 164 13.27 8.27 13.35
C ALA A 164 12.66 9.52 12.68
N SER A 165 11.36 9.52 12.37
CA SER A 165 10.73 10.57 11.56
C SER A 165 10.07 11.64 12.44
N PRO A 166 10.50 12.93 12.37
CA PRO A 166 9.86 14.02 13.12
C PRO A 166 8.41 14.27 12.69
N GLN A 167 8.14 14.09 11.39
CA GLN A 167 6.79 14.07 10.82
C GLN A 167 6.53 12.66 10.30
N LYS A 168 5.55 11.99 10.89
CA LYS A 168 5.21 10.61 10.55
C LYS A 168 4.18 10.63 9.43
N THR A 169 4.46 9.95 8.32
CA THR A 169 3.47 9.82 7.24
C THR A 169 2.34 8.88 7.69
N LYS A 170 1.20 8.95 7.00
CA LYS A 170 0.02 8.15 7.34
C LYS A 170 0.27 6.65 7.17
N GLU A 171 1.04 6.27 6.16
CA GLU A 171 1.47 4.89 5.90
C GLU A 171 2.38 4.36 7.01
N VAL A 172 3.31 5.20 7.50
CA VAL A 172 4.18 4.85 8.63
C VAL A 172 3.38 4.67 9.91
N MET A 173 2.40 5.54 10.17
CA MET A 173 1.49 5.39 11.31
C MET A 173 0.67 4.11 11.21
N ASP A 174 0.08 3.82 10.04
CA ASP A 174 -0.72 2.62 9.81
C ASP A 174 0.11 1.35 9.98
N THR A 175 1.30 1.29 9.37
CA THR A 175 2.19 0.12 9.42
C THR A 175 2.66 -0.17 10.84
N TYR A 176 3.11 0.86 11.57
CA TYR A 176 3.54 0.70 12.96
C TYR A 176 2.38 0.34 13.90
N GLY A 177 1.24 1.02 13.77
CA GLY A 177 0.05 0.73 14.56
C GLY A 177 -0.47 -0.70 14.30
N TRP A 178 -0.50 -1.12 13.04
CA TRP A 178 -0.92 -2.47 12.66
C TRP A 178 0.03 -3.54 13.19
N GLY A 179 1.34 -3.29 13.09
CA GLY A 179 2.36 -4.16 13.69
C GLY A 179 2.19 -4.33 15.20
N LEU A 180 1.97 -3.24 15.94
CA LEU A 180 1.67 -3.28 17.37
C LEU A 180 0.41 -4.11 17.66
N TYR A 181 -0.66 -3.90 16.90
CA TYR A 181 -1.90 -4.67 17.05
C TYR A 181 -1.67 -6.17 16.81
N LYS A 182 -0.96 -6.54 15.74
CA LYS A 182 -0.61 -7.93 15.42
C LYS A 182 0.26 -8.58 16.49
N ALA A 183 1.08 -7.80 17.20
CA ALA A 183 1.84 -8.24 18.36
C ALA A 183 1.01 -8.35 19.67
N GLY A 184 -0.32 -8.18 19.62
CA GLY A 184 -1.21 -8.22 20.78
C GLY A 184 -1.21 -6.92 21.62
N LYS A 185 -0.54 -5.87 21.16
CA LYS A 185 -0.35 -4.61 21.89
C LYS A 185 -1.37 -3.55 21.49
N ALA A 186 -2.65 -3.91 21.47
CA ALA A 186 -3.70 -3.02 20.98
C ALA A 186 -3.80 -1.67 21.75
N LYS A 187 -3.48 -1.67 23.06
CA LYS A 187 -3.42 -0.45 23.87
C LYS A 187 -2.31 0.51 23.42
N GLU A 188 -1.17 -0.01 22.99
CA GLU A 188 -0.06 0.78 22.44
C GLU A 188 -0.36 1.26 21.00
N ALA A 189 -1.09 0.45 20.22
CA ALA A 189 -1.50 0.80 18.86
C ALA A 189 -2.54 1.94 18.82
N LEU A 190 -3.43 2.01 19.81
CA LEU A 190 -4.53 2.98 19.85
C LEU A 190 -4.08 4.45 19.67
N PRO A 191 -3.12 5.00 20.44
CA PRO A 191 -2.69 6.38 20.25
C PRO A 191 -2.07 6.64 18.87
N VAL A 192 -1.42 5.63 18.26
CA VAL A 192 -0.89 5.74 16.89
C VAL A 192 -2.03 5.90 15.89
N PHE A 193 -3.06 5.07 15.98
CA PHE A 193 -4.24 5.16 15.11
C PHE A 193 -5.09 6.40 15.37
N GLN A 194 -5.14 6.91 16.60
CA GLN A 194 -5.77 8.21 16.89
C GLN A 194 -5.06 9.35 16.17
N ALA A 195 -3.72 9.35 16.15
CA ALA A 195 -2.93 10.31 15.37
C ALA A 195 -3.17 10.16 13.85
N LEU A 196 -3.27 8.92 13.35
CA LEU A 196 -3.61 8.65 11.94
C LEU A 196 -4.99 9.24 11.56
N MET A 197 -6.01 9.04 12.42
CA MET A 197 -7.33 9.60 12.18
C MET A 197 -7.35 11.14 12.22
N GLN A 198 -6.51 11.76 13.05
CA GLN A 198 -6.35 13.22 13.09
C GLN A 198 -5.66 13.75 11.82
N ALA A 199 -4.69 13.00 11.28
CA ALA A 199 -4.01 13.34 10.02
C ALA A 199 -4.88 13.13 8.76
N GLY A 200 -6.03 12.44 8.91
CA GLY A 200 -6.96 12.16 7.82
C GLY A 200 -6.50 10.97 6.97
N PRO A 201 -7.04 9.75 7.20
CA PRO A 201 -6.66 8.55 6.47
C PRO A 201 -6.84 8.71 4.96
N ASP A 202 -5.92 8.14 4.17
CA ASP A 202 -5.95 8.19 2.71
C ASP A 202 -6.90 7.18 2.09
N ASN A 203 -7.16 6.07 2.77
CA ASN A 203 -7.90 4.96 2.21
C ASN A 203 -8.73 4.18 3.24
N LEU A 204 -9.58 3.30 2.72
CA LEU A 204 -10.46 2.43 3.50
C LEU A 204 -9.68 1.48 4.42
N SER A 205 -8.53 0.96 3.98
CA SER A 205 -7.71 0.03 4.76
C SER A 205 -7.20 0.65 6.06
N GLN A 206 -6.65 1.88 5.99
CA GLN A 206 -6.18 2.61 7.18
C GLN A 206 -7.31 2.87 8.19
N THR A 207 -8.50 3.22 7.67
CA THR A 207 -9.69 3.45 8.51
C THR A 207 -10.19 2.13 9.11
N TYR A 208 -10.14 1.04 8.34
CA TYR A 208 -10.50 -0.29 8.79
C TYR A 208 -9.56 -0.82 9.87
N HIS A 209 -8.24 -0.71 9.69
CA HIS A 209 -7.26 -1.05 10.74
C HIS A 209 -7.53 -0.29 12.03
N THR A 210 -7.83 1.01 11.93
CA THR A 210 -8.23 1.81 13.10
C THR A 210 -9.47 1.27 13.79
N ALA A 211 -10.51 0.89 13.03
CA ALA A 211 -11.75 0.33 13.58
C ALA A 211 -11.50 -1.01 14.28
N VAL A 212 -10.66 -1.86 13.70
CA VAL A 212 -10.25 -3.14 14.28
C VAL A 212 -9.52 -2.94 15.61
N VAL A 213 -8.57 -2.00 15.68
CA VAL A 213 -7.89 -1.68 16.94
C VAL A 213 -8.87 -1.12 17.96
N LEU A 214 -9.73 -0.19 17.55
CA LEU A 214 -10.77 0.38 18.43
C LEU A 214 -11.70 -0.69 18.99
N GLU A 215 -12.06 -1.73 18.23
CA GLU A 215 -12.98 -2.77 18.70
C GLU A 215 -12.46 -3.48 19.96
N THR A 216 -11.14 -3.57 20.11
CA THR A 216 -10.50 -4.21 21.28
C THR A 216 -10.53 -3.36 22.55
N VAL A 217 -10.76 -2.05 22.43
CA VAL A 217 -10.64 -1.08 23.54
C VAL A 217 -11.92 -0.29 23.79
N ASP A 218 -12.68 0.03 22.75
CA ASP A 218 -13.87 0.88 22.75
C ASP A 218 -14.80 0.46 21.59
N LYS A 219 -15.65 -0.54 21.86
CA LYS A 219 -16.59 -1.11 20.88
C LYS A 219 -17.59 -0.08 20.34
N ALA A 220 -17.94 0.94 21.12
CA ALA A 220 -18.89 1.96 20.70
C ALA A 220 -18.27 2.87 19.61
N LYS A 221 -17.02 3.31 19.81
CA LYS A 221 -16.28 4.04 18.77
C LYS A 221 -15.99 3.18 17.56
N ALA A 222 -15.62 1.92 17.76
CA ALA A 222 -15.42 0.97 16.67
C ALA A 222 -16.70 0.81 15.82
N LEU A 223 -17.86 0.64 16.46
CA LEU A 223 -19.15 0.54 15.78
C LEU A 223 -19.45 1.78 14.93
N SER A 224 -19.19 2.98 15.46
CA SER A 224 -19.34 4.22 14.70
C SER A 224 -18.43 4.25 13.48
N LEU A 225 -17.17 3.81 13.62
CA LEU A 225 -16.19 3.82 12.54
C LEU A 225 -16.50 2.77 11.46
N TYR A 226 -16.92 1.56 11.85
CA TYR A 226 -17.36 0.54 10.88
C TYR A 226 -18.54 1.00 10.02
N LYS A 227 -19.52 1.73 10.60
CA LYS A 227 -20.62 2.31 9.82
C LYS A 227 -20.10 3.30 8.77
N LYS A 228 -19.17 4.18 9.16
CA LYS A 228 -18.53 5.12 8.22
C LYS A 228 -17.75 4.40 7.12
N ILE A 229 -17.10 3.27 7.43
CA ILE A 229 -16.41 2.44 6.45
C ILE A 229 -17.40 1.87 5.44
N VAL A 230 -18.55 1.35 5.88
CA VAL A 230 -19.60 0.85 4.97
C VAL A 230 -20.12 1.96 4.06
N ASP A 231 -20.39 3.15 4.61
CA ASP A 231 -20.85 4.31 3.83
C ASP A 231 -19.81 4.77 2.81
N TRP A 232 -18.54 4.88 3.23
CA TRP A 232 -17.44 5.23 2.32
C TRP A 232 -17.25 4.16 1.25
N ALA A 233 -17.28 2.88 1.59
CA ALA A 233 -17.17 1.79 0.62
C ALA A 233 -18.30 1.82 -0.41
N ASN A 234 -19.55 2.07 0.01
CA ASN A 234 -20.67 2.23 -0.92
C ASN A 234 -20.43 3.39 -1.90
N ASN A 235 -19.93 4.53 -1.41
CA ASN A 235 -19.59 5.66 -2.28
C ASN A 235 -18.42 5.34 -3.22
N ALA A 236 -17.34 4.74 -2.71
CA ALA A 236 -16.16 4.40 -3.48
C ALA A 236 -16.46 3.45 -4.65
N LEU A 237 -17.40 2.52 -4.47
CA LEU A 237 -17.86 1.60 -5.53
C LEU A 237 -18.60 2.30 -6.68
N THR A 238 -19.04 3.56 -6.50
CA THR A 238 -19.69 4.33 -7.59
C THR A 238 -18.68 5.00 -8.52
N TRP A 239 -17.41 5.12 -8.09
CA TRP A 239 -16.38 5.80 -8.87
C TRP A 239 -15.92 4.93 -10.04
N GLU A 240 -15.81 5.53 -11.23
CA GLU A 240 -15.43 4.84 -12.47
C GLU A 240 -14.09 4.10 -12.34
N GLU A 241 -13.08 4.74 -11.74
CA GLU A 241 -11.75 4.16 -11.50
C GLU A 241 -11.78 2.83 -10.74
N ASN A 242 -12.74 2.66 -9.82
CA ASN A 242 -12.93 1.43 -9.07
C ASN A 242 -13.76 0.41 -9.86
N ARG A 243 -14.76 0.84 -10.62
CA ARG A 243 -15.62 -0.04 -11.44
C ARG A 243 -14.82 -0.77 -12.53
N ASP A 244 -13.82 -0.10 -13.09
CA ASP A 244 -12.94 -0.66 -14.13
C ASP A 244 -11.67 -1.33 -13.56
N ASN A 245 -11.66 -1.60 -12.25
CA ASN A 245 -10.60 -2.32 -11.55
C ASN A 245 -11.23 -3.34 -10.59
N LEU A 246 -11.35 -4.58 -11.07
CA LEU A 246 -11.96 -5.67 -10.31
C LEU A 246 -11.21 -5.97 -9.01
N ALA A 247 -9.88 -5.81 -8.98
CA ALA A 247 -9.11 -5.97 -7.75
C ALA A 247 -9.45 -4.92 -6.70
N SER A 248 -9.50 -3.64 -7.08
CA SER A 248 -9.94 -2.56 -6.17
C SER A 248 -11.37 -2.79 -5.70
N THR A 249 -12.28 -3.13 -6.61
CA THR A 249 -13.68 -3.43 -6.28
C THR A 249 -13.80 -4.62 -5.32
N ALA A 250 -13.02 -5.69 -5.53
CA ALA A 250 -12.99 -6.86 -4.66
C ALA A 250 -12.51 -6.49 -3.25
N LEU A 251 -11.44 -5.69 -3.16
CA LEU A 251 -10.89 -5.24 -1.87
C LEU A 251 -11.88 -4.34 -1.11
N ILE A 252 -12.51 -3.39 -1.80
CA ILE A 252 -13.53 -2.52 -1.20
C ILE A 252 -14.71 -3.35 -0.70
N ASN A 253 -15.20 -4.31 -1.50
CA ASN A 253 -16.29 -5.19 -1.09
C ASN A 253 -15.91 -6.08 0.10
N LYS A 254 -14.68 -6.58 0.14
CA LYS A 254 -14.18 -7.34 1.29
C LYS A 254 -14.17 -6.48 2.56
N ILE A 255 -13.56 -5.29 2.52
CA ILE A 255 -13.52 -4.38 3.68
C ILE A 255 -14.94 -4.00 4.13
N LYS A 256 -15.83 -3.70 3.18
CA LYS A 256 -17.25 -3.41 3.46
C LYS A 256 -17.93 -4.58 4.17
N LYS A 257 -17.76 -5.80 3.66
CA LYS A 257 -18.33 -7.02 4.26
C LYS A 257 -17.78 -7.22 5.67
N ASP A 258 -16.46 -7.16 5.85
CA ASP A 258 -15.81 -7.35 7.14
C ASP A 258 -16.27 -6.31 8.18
N ALA A 259 -16.46 -5.05 7.75
CA ALA A 259 -17.04 -4.00 8.59
C ALA A 259 -18.51 -4.27 8.94
N GLN A 260 -19.32 -4.74 7.99
CA GLN A 260 -20.72 -5.10 8.23
C GLN A 260 -20.85 -6.27 9.21
N ASP A 261 -20.00 -7.28 9.08
CA ASP A 261 -19.95 -8.42 9.99
C ASP A 261 -19.55 -7.96 11.40
N ALA A 262 -18.60 -7.03 11.52
CA ALA A 262 -18.22 -6.44 12.81
C ALA A 262 -19.37 -5.64 13.45
N ILE A 263 -20.11 -4.84 12.68
CA ILE A 263 -21.32 -4.15 13.14
C ILE A 263 -22.31 -5.16 13.74
N ASN A 264 -22.61 -6.22 12.99
CA ASN A 264 -23.57 -7.25 13.41
C ASN A 264 -23.11 -7.93 14.70
N ARG A 265 -21.84 -8.33 14.80
CA ARG A 265 -21.27 -8.96 16.01
C ARG A 265 -21.38 -8.05 17.24
N ILE A 266 -21.02 -6.78 17.11
CA ILE A 266 -21.04 -5.82 18.23
C ILE A 266 -22.49 -5.61 18.71
N GLN A 267 -23.44 -5.48 17.79
CA GLN A 267 -24.85 -5.27 18.12
C GLN A 267 -25.53 -6.49 18.74
N LEU A 268 -25.25 -7.71 18.25
CA LEU A 268 -25.81 -8.94 18.81
C LEU A 268 -25.36 -9.16 20.27
N ARG A 269 -24.07 -8.92 20.56
CA ARG A 269 -23.54 -9.04 21.93
C ARG A 269 -24.13 -8.00 22.89
N GLY A 270 -24.49 -6.81 22.38
CA GLY A 270 -25.18 -5.79 23.17
C GLY A 270 -26.62 -6.16 23.56
N ARG A 271 -27.28 -7.05 22.80
CA ARG A 271 -28.66 -7.50 23.07
C ARG A 271 -28.75 -8.68 24.04
N SER A 272 -27.68 -9.47 24.18
CA SER A 272 -27.64 -10.62 25.11
C SER A 272 -27.34 -10.24 26.57
N ALA A 273 -27.11 -8.95 26.86
CA ALA A 273 -26.74 -8.45 28.17
C ALA A 273 -27.93 -7.86 28.97
N TYR A 274 -29.16 -8.12 28.52
CA TYR A 274 -30.41 -7.68 29.15
C TYR A 274 -31.34 -8.86 29.38
#